data_AF-A0A0F9S8J9-F1
#
_entry.id   AF-A0A0F9S8J9-F1
#
_cell.length_a   1.000
_cell.length_b   1.000
_cell.length_c   1.000
_cell.angle_alpha   90.00
_cell.angle_beta   90.00
_cell.angle_gamma   90.00
#
_symmetry.space_group_name_H-M   'P 1'
#
loop_
_entity.id
_entity.type
_entity.pdbx_description
1 polymer ?
#
loop_
_entity_poly.entity_id
_entity_poly.type
_entity_poly.pdbx_seq_one_letter_code
_entity_poly.pdbx_strand_id
1 'polypeptide(L)' 'MKSTDKRSQRDYSLAFKLAVVDQVEKGEMSYKEAQ' A
#
# COMPACT_ATOMS: atom_id res chain seq x y z
N MET A 1 -10.05 10.01 -23.70
CA MET A 1 -10.09 9.87 -22.22
C MET A 1 -8.76 9.25 -21.81
N LYS A 2 -7.93 9.93 -21.02
CA LYS A 2 -6.68 9.31 -20.51
C LYS A 2 -7.10 8.26 -19.49
N SER A 3 -6.88 6.99 -19.80
CA SER A 3 -7.03 5.90 -18.84
C SER A 3 -6.10 6.21 -17.66
N THR A 4 -6.64 6.40 -16.46
CA THR A 4 -5.79 6.43 -15.27
C THR A 4 -5.26 5.02 -15.11
N ASP A 5 -4.03 4.79 -15.54
CA ASP A 5 -3.38 3.49 -15.41
C ASP A 5 -3.44 3.07 -13.94
N LYS A 6 -3.98 1.88 -13.68
CA LYS A 6 -4.06 1.35 -12.32
C LYS A 6 -2.64 1.19 -11.80
N ARG A 7 -2.31 1.92 -10.73
CA ARG A 7 -1.04 1.76 -10.03
C ARG A 7 -0.99 0.37 -9.41
N SER A 8 0.07 -0.35 -9.73
CA SER A 8 0.45 -1.59 -9.09
C SER A 8 1.31 -1.32 -7.85
N GLN A 9 1.55 -2.35 -7.05
CA GLN A 9 2.45 -2.26 -5.89
C GLN A 9 3.86 -1.73 -6.27
N ARG A 10 4.31 -1.98 -7.51
CA ARG A 10 5.62 -1.52 -8.01
C ARG A 10 5.70 -0.01 -8.13
N ASP A 11 4.57 0.66 -8.33
CA ASP A 11 4.49 2.10 -8.56
C ASP A 11 4.50 2.91 -7.25
N TYR A 12 4.44 2.24 -6.10
CA TYR A 12 4.57 2.88 -4.79
C TYR A 12 6.02 2.93 -4.33
N SER A 13 6.37 4.03 -3.65
CA SER A 13 7.67 4.21 -3.05
C SER A 13 7.94 3.17 -1.96
N LEU A 14 9.21 2.90 -1.70
CA LEU A 14 9.61 2.00 -0.60
C LEU A 14 9.11 2.54 0.75
N ALA A 15 9.24 3.84 0.99
CA ALA A 15 8.78 4.49 2.22
C ALA A 15 7.27 4.27 2.48
N PHE A 16 6.44 4.37 1.43
CA PHE A 16 5.02 4.09 1.55
C PHE A 16 4.75 2.64 1.95
N LYS A 17 5.44 1.68 1.34
CA LYS A 17 5.27 0.25 1.67
C LYS A 17 5.68 -0.05 3.11
N LEU A 18 6.77 0.56 3.58
CA LEU A 18 7.22 0.40 4.96
C LEU A 18 6.23 0.98 5.98
N ALA A 19 5.61 2.12 5.67
CA ALA A 19 4.57 2.70 6.52
C ALA A 19 3.33 1.78 6.63
N VAL A 20 2.91 1.17 5.52
CA VAL A 20 1.80 0.20 5.55
C VAL A 20 2.15 -1.02 6.41
N VAL A 21 3.38 -1.55 6.30
CA VAL A 21 3.83 -2.67 7.14
C VAL A 21 3.83 -2.30 8.63
N ASP A 22 4.36 -1.13 8.98
CA ASP A 22 4.37 -0.63 10.36
C ASP A 22 2.96 -0.53 10.96
N GLN A 23 1.98 -0.06 10.18
CA GLN A 23 0.57 -0.02 10.62
C GLN A 23 -0.04 -1.41 10.83
N VAL A 24 0.31 -2.38 9.97
CA VAL A 24 -0.13 -3.79 10.14
C VAL A 24 0.49 -4.39 11.40
N GLU A 25 1.78 -4.19 11.63
CA GLU A 25 2.50 -4.72 12.80
C GLU A 25 1.99 -4.12 14.12
N LYS A 26 1.57 -2.86 14.10
CA LYS A 26 0.91 -2.19 15.24
C LYS A 26 -0.54 -2.62 15.46
N GLY A 27 -1.13 -3.37 14.52
CA GLY A 27 -2.54 -3.77 14.57
C GLY A 27 -3.51 -2.64 14.24
N GLU A 28 -3.03 -1.56 13.62
CA GLU A 28 -3.86 -0.42 13.18
C GLU A 28 -4.65 -0.76 11.92
N MET A 29 -4.15 -1.69 11.10
CA MET A 29 -4.91 -2.30 10.00
C MET A 29 -4.68 -3.81 9.93
N SER A 30 -5.66 -4.54 9.43
CA SER A 30 -5.50 -5.97 9.15
C SER A 30 -4.77 -6.20 7.82
N TYR A 31 -4.15 -7.37 7.69
CA TYR A 31 -3.52 -7.79 6.42
C TYR A 31 -4.48 -7.71 5.22
N LYS A 32 -5.79 -7.96 5.42
CA LYS A 32 -6.78 -7.91 4.35
C LYS A 32 -7.09 -6.49 3.87
N GLU A 33 -6.92 -5.50 4.75
CA GLU A 33 -7.12 -4.08 4.41
C GLU A 33 -5.87 -3.50 3.73
N ALA A 34 -4.70 -4.08 3.99
CA ALA A 34 -3.42 -3.71 3.38
C ALA A 34 -3.18 -4.31 1.98
N GLN A 35 -4.00 -5.29 1.58
CA GLN A 35 -3.85 -6.10 0.35
C GLN A 35 -4.56 -5.48 -0.86
#